data_AF-A0A9D1CZ11-F1
#
_entry.id   AF-A0A9D1CZ11-F1
#
_cell.length_a   1.000
_cell.length_b   1.000
_cell.length_c   1.000
_cell.angle_alpha   90.00
_cell.angle_beta   90.00
_cell.angle_gamma   90.00
#
_symmetry.space_group_name_H-M   'P 1'
#
loop_
_entity.id
_entity.type
_entity.pdbx_description
1 polymer ?
#
loop_
_entity_poly.entity_id
_entity_poly.type
_entity_poly.pdbx_seq_one_letter_code
_entity_poly.pdbx_strand_id
1 'polypeptide(L)'
;MKLFGKLKYVGKSFGAVSLTNNKIYDCVGYDEQGWVQIVDDSDEDYCYSATSPRPLDGSSEGGKWEPVEIYDDGLQKLFDKISTQK
;
A
#
# COMPACT_ATOMS: atom_id res chain seq x y z
N MET A 1 10.82 0.29 -14.05
CA MET A 1 9.56 -0.12 -13.38
C MET A 1 8.41 0.73 -13.90
N LYS A 2 7.24 0.15 -14.11
CA LYS A 2 6.02 0.92 -14.35
C LYS A 2 5.51 1.41 -13.00
N LEU A 3 5.15 2.69 -12.93
CA LEU A 3 4.54 3.29 -11.74
C LEU A 3 3.03 3.38 -11.96
N PHE A 4 2.25 2.83 -11.03
CA PHE A 4 0.79 2.80 -11.09
C PHE A 4 0.17 3.90 -10.23
N GLY A 5 0.87 4.36 -9.20
CA GLY A 5 0.45 5.45 -8.34
C GLY A 5 1.41 5.69 -7.18
N LYS A 6 1.07 6.65 -6.34
CA LYS A 6 1.74 6.94 -5.08
C LYS A 6 0.75 6.80 -3.93
N LEU A 7 1.10 6.00 -2.95
CA LEU A 7 0.25 5.70 -1.81
C LEU A 7 0.95 6.14 -0.53
N LYS A 8 0.23 6.89 0.31
CA LYS A 8 0.71 7.26 1.63
C LYS A 8 0.30 6.20 2.63
N TYR A 9 1.27 5.68 3.38
CA TYR A 9 0.98 4.81 4.51
C TYR A 9 0.61 5.65 5.73
N VAL A 10 -0.56 5.39 6.30
CA VAL A 10 -1.02 6.02 7.55
C VAL A 10 -1.33 4.92 8.56
N GLY A 11 -0.47 4.79 9.57
CA GLY A 11 -0.54 3.68 10.51
C GLY A 11 0.65 3.63 11.46
N LYS A 12 0.75 2.56 12.24
CA LYS A 12 1.88 2.35 13.14
C LYS A 12 3.07 1.82 12.35
N SER A 13 4.17 2.57 12.30
CA SER A 13 5.40 2.15 11.64
C SER A 13 5.83 0.76 12.12
N PHE A 14 6.27 -0.10 11.19
CA PHE A 14 6.69 -1.46 11.51
C PHE A 14 7.81 -1.93 10.57
N GLY A 15 8.60 -2.89 11.04
CA GLY A 15 9.80 -3.36 10.35
C GLY A 15 10.93 -2.31 10.39
N ALA A 16 12.18 -2.76 10.43
CA ALA A 16 13.32 -1.82 10.38
C ALA A 16 13.41 -1.07 9.03
N VAL A 17 12.87 -1.68 7.96
CA VAL A 17 12.91 -1.20 6.58
C VAL A 17 11.58 -1.43 5.84
N SER A 18 10.45 -1.56 6.55
CA SER A 18 9.14 -1.79 5.89
C SER A 18 8.35 -0.50 5.74
N LEU A 19 7.26 -0.30 6.49
CA LEU A 19 6.38 0.86 6.33
C LEU A 19 6.53 1.84 7.50
N THR A 20 6.67 3.11 7.15
CA THR A 20 6.87 4.25 8.03
C THR A 20 5.64 5.16 7.96
N ASN A 21 5.08 5.48 9.12
CA ASN A 21 3.90 6.34 9.23
C ASN A 21 4.09 7.67 8.48
N ASN A 22 3.04 8.07 7.76
CA ASN A 22 2.96 9.28 6.94
C ASN A 22 3.94 9.35 5.76
N LYS A 23 4.67 8.29 5.45
CA LYS A 23 5.54 8.24 4.27
C LYS A 23 4.74 7.87 3.02
N ILE A 24 5.14 8.46 1.89
CA ILE A 24 4.58 8.19 0.57
C ILE A 24 5.49 7.19 -0.12
N TYR A 25 4.89 6.17 -0.71
CA TYR A 25 5.59 5.10 -1.39
C TYR A 25 5.10 4.94 -2.82
N ASP A 26 5.98 4.40 -3.65
CA ASP A 26 5.69 4.11 -5.06
C ASP A 26 4.99 2.77 -5.19
N CYS A 27 3.81 2.80 -5.82
CA CYS A 27 3.03 1.61 -6.14
C CYS A 27 3.41 1.12 -7.53
N VAL A 28 4.06 -0.03 -7.58
CA VAL A 28 4.66 -0.61 -8.79
C VAL A 28 3.91 -1.82 -9.31
N GLY A 29 2.80 -2.18 -8.67
CA GLY A 29 1.88 -3.22 -9.10
C GLY A 29 0.68 -3.32 -8.17
N TYR A 30 -0.37 -4.00 -8.62
CA TYR A 30 -1.54 -4.30 -7.81
C TYR A 30 -2.24 -5.55 -8.37
N ASP A 31 -3.06 -6.17 -7.53
CA ASP A 31 -3.90 -7.30 -7.91
C ASP A 31 -5.38 -7.02 -7.57
N GLU A 32 -6.29 -7.52 -8.40
CA GLU A 32 -7.73 -7.33 -8.24
C GLU A 32 -8.30 -7.98 -6.97
N GLN A 33 -7.53 -8.85 -6.31
CA GLN A 33 -7.88 -9.48 -5.04
C GLN A 33 -7.55 -8.61 -3.80
N GLY A 34 -7.07 -7.37 -3.98
CA GLY A 34 -6.85 -6.45 -2.84
C GLY A 34 -5.41 -6.37 -2.35
N TRP A 35 -4.44 -6.55 -3.24
CA TRP A 35 -3.01 -6.44 -2.92
C TRP A 35 -2.36 -5.33 -3.74
N VAL A 36 -1.38 -4.65 -3.16
CA VAL A 36 -0.56 -3.62 -3.81
C VAL A 36 0.92 -3.96 -3.61
N GLN A 37 1.73 -3.77 -4.66
CA GLN A 37 3.17 -3.89 -4.62
C GLN A 37 3.79 -2.51 -4.40
N ILE A 38 4.54 -2.37 -3.31
CA ILE A 38 5.06 -1.11 -2.82
C ILE A 38 6.56 -1.21 -2.71
N VAL A 39 7.28 -0.23 -3.27
CA VAL A 39 8.69 -0.03 -2.98
C VAL A 39 8.78 0.61 -1.60
N ASP A 40 9.21 -0.14 -0.59
CA ASP A 40 9.20 0.29 0.81
C ASP A 40 10.54 0.91 1.26
N ASP A 41 10.80 1.04 2.57
CA ASP A 41 12.05 1.63 3.08
C ASP A 41 13.30 0.78 2.77
N SER A 42 13.16 -0.46 2.27
CA SER A 42 14.27 -1.30 1.82
C SER A 42 14.70 -1.07 0.37
N ASP A 43 13.98 -0.20 -0.36
CA ASP A 43 14.10 -0.02 -1.82
C ASP A 43 13.74 -1.29 -2.64
N GLU A 44 13.13 -2.30 -2.01
CA GLU A 44 12.59 -3.50 -2.66
C GLU A 44 11.07 -3.42 -2.81
N ASP A 45 10.52 -4.12 -3.82
CA ASP A 45 9.07 -4.22 -4.02
C ASP A 45 8.45 -5.37 -3.19
N TYR A 46 7.66 -5.01 -2.18
CA TYR A 46 6.91 -5.96 -1.35
C TYR A 46 5.40 -5.84 -1.54
N CYS A 47 4.70 -6.97 -1.43
CA CYS A 47 3.24 -7.04 -1.49
C CYS A 47 2.62 -6.72 -0.12
N TYR A 48 1.72 -5.73 -0.11
CA TYR A 48 0.92 -5.35 1.05
C TYR A 48 -0.57 -5.45 0.74
N SER A 49 -1.38 -5.71 1.78
CA SER A 49 -2.83 -5.62 1.64
C SER A 49 -3.24 -4.18 1.33
N ALA A 50 -4.13 -3.98 0.36
CA ALA A 50 -4.66 -2.67 -0.01
C ALA A 50 -5.63 -2.11 1.04
N THR A 51 -6.20 -2.96 1.90
CA THR A 51 -7.18 -2.56 2.92
C THR A 51 -6.58 -2.45 4.32
N SER A 52 -5.63 -3.34 4.65
CA SER A 52 -5.03 -3.44 5.98
C SER A 52 -3.54 -3.80 5.90
N PRO A 53 -2.67 -2.90 5.40
CA PRO A 53 -1.21 -3.11 5.41
C PRO A 53 -0.69 -3.31 6.84
N ARG A 54 -0.21 -4.52 7.12
CA ARG A 54 0.32 -4.93 8.43
C ARG A 54 1.39 -6.02 8.28
N PRO A 55 2.32 -6.17 9.23
CA PRO A 55 3.29 -7.25 9.21
C PRO A 55 2.59 -8.60 9.39
N LEU A 56 3.10 -9.63 8.71
CA LEU A 56 2.56 -11.00 8.78
C LEU A 56 2.74 -11.62 10.18
N ASP A 57 3.77 -11.22 10.90
CA ASP A 57 4.07 -11.65 12.28
C ASP A 57 3.10 -11.04 13.32
N GLY A 58 2.26 -10.09 12.93
CA GLY A 58 1.30 -9.45 13.84
C GLY A 58 1.92 -8.49 14.86
N SER A 59 3.20 -8.17 14.73
CA SER A 59 3.92 -7.26 15.64
C SER A 59 3.46 -5.79 15.56
N SER A 60 2.57 -5.45 14.62
CA SER A 60 1.92 -4.15 14.52
C SER A 60 0.45 -4.30 14.09
N GLU A 61 -0.40 -3.41 14.60
CA GLU A 61 -1.80 -3.28 14.17
C GLU A 61 -1.92 -2.87 12.71
N GLY A 62 -0.82 -2.35 12.12
CA GLY A 62 -0.75 -1.93 10.74
C GLY A 62 -1.33 -0.53 10.53
N GLY A 63 -1.89 -0.32 9.34
CA GLY A 63 -2.42 0.97 8.93
C GLY A 63 -3.39 0.87 7.77
N LYS A 64 -3.49 1.97 7.03
CA LYS A 64 -4.26 2.11 5.79
C LYS A 64 -3.43 2.83 4.73
N TRP A 65 -3.81 2.65 3.48
CA TRP A 65 -3.29 3.43 2.37
C TRP A 65 -4.19 4.64 2.11
N GLU A 66 -3.58 5.80 1.91
CA GLU A 66 -4.24 6.99 1.37
C GLU A 66 -3.67 7.26 -0.02
N PRO A 67 -4.45 7.10 -1.10
CA PRO A 67 -4.00 7.42 -2.44
C PRO A 67 -3.63 8.90 -2.55
N VAL A 68 -2.41 9.18 -2.98
CA VAL A 68 -1.92 10.56 -3.21
C VAL A 68 -2.04 10.88 -4.69
N GLU A 69 -1.55 9.96 -5.53
CA GLU A 69 -1.64 10.06 -6.99
C GLU A 69 -1.94 8.67 -7.55
N ILE A 70 -2.81 8.59 -8.56
CA ILE A 70 -3.09 7.36 -9.28
C ILE A 70 -2.89 7.63 -10.77
N TYR A 71 -2.09 6.80 -11.42
CA TYR A 71 -1.74 6.91 -12.83
C TYR A 71 -2.36 5.78 -13.68
N ASP A 72 -3.01 4.81 -13.04
CA ASP A 72 -3.62 3.65 -13.69
C ASP A 72 -5.07 3.44 -13.22
N ASP A 73 -5.99 3.35 -14.18
CA ASP A 73 -7.43 3.17 -13.92
C ASP A 73 -7.74 1.91 -13.10
N GLY A 74 -6.94 0.84 -13.22
CA GLY A 74 -7.19 -0.38 -12.46
C GLY A 74 -6.85 -0.23 -10.98
N LEU A 75 -5.81 0.54 -10.66
CA LEU A 75 -5.51 0.89 -9.26
C LEU A 75 -6.62 1.77 -8.67
N GLN A 76 -7.15 2.72 -9.43
CA GLN A 76 -8.27 3.55 -9.01
C GLN A 76 -9.50 2.67 -8.69
N LYS A 77 -9.89 1.78 -9.61
CA LYS A 77 -11.01 0.84 -9.41
C LYS A 77 -10.85 -0.05 -8.18
N LEU A 78 -9.61 -0.48 -7.88
CA LEU A 78 -9.32 -1.26 -6.68
C LEU A 78 -9.70 -0.49 -5.42
N PHE A 79 -9.25 0.76 -5.29
CA PHE A 79 -9.55 1.60 -4.14
C PHE A 79 -11.02 2.02 -4.07
N ASP A 80 -11.68 2.26 -5.20
CA ASP A 80 -13.13 2.49 -5.25
C ASP A 80 -13.90 1.28 -4.70
N LYS A 81 -13.58 0.08 -5.17
CA LYS A 81 -14.20 -1.19 -4.73
C LYS A 81 -13.98 -1.46 -3.24
N ILE A 82 -12.82 -1.11 -2.72
CA ILE A 82 -12.51 -1.21 -1.29
C ILE A 82 -13.35 -0.21 -0.48
N SER A 83 -13.51 1.02 -1.00
CA SER A 83 -14.29 2.05 -0.32
C SER A 83 -15.79 1.76 -0.28
N THR A 84 -16.33 1.05 -1.28
CA THR A 84 -17.78 0.72 -1.34
C THR A 84 -18.16 -0.49 -0.47
N GLN A 85 -17.19 -1.26 0.04
CA GLN A 85 -17.43 -2.42 0.90
C GLN A 85 -17.46 -2.08 2.40
N LYS A 86 -17.44 -0.80 2.75
CA LYS A 86 -17.58 -0.32 4.14
C LYS A 86 -19.03 -0.09 4.56
#